data_AF-A0A948N6A1-F1
#
_entry.id   AF-A0A948N6A1-F1
#
_cell.length_a   1.000
_cell.length_b   1.000
_cell.length_c   1.000
_cell.angle_alpha   90.00
_cell.angle_beta   90.00
_cell.angle_gamma   90.00
#
_symmetry.space_group_name_H-M   'P 1'
#
loop_
_entity.id
_entity.type
_entity.pdbx_description
1 polymer ?
#
loop_
_entity_poly.entity_id
_entity_poly.type
_entity_poly.pdbx_seq_one_letter_code
_entity_poly.pdbx_strand_id
1 'polypeptide(L)'
;MGHPRPKEGRDGGCEVIDFDVALLDACAPDVRSDLLIEARLLADVFAPGRDPVALTRMATQLSAGERDAELGRAHARRLAAALKRLARDS
;
A
#
# COMPACT_ATOMS: atom_id res chain seq x y z
N MET A 1 7.53 12.07 -50.61
CA MET A 1 6.80 10.79 -50.57
C MET A 1 6.84 10.29 -49.13
N GLY A 2 5.80 10.59 -48.34
CA GLY A 2 5.73 10.21 -46.93
C GLY A 2 5.15 8.80 -46.81
N HIS A 3 5.89 7.88 -46.20
CA HIS A 3 5.37 6.56 -45.85
C HIS A 3 4.41 6.69 -44.66
N PRO A 4 3.13 6.30 -44.80
CA PRO A 4 2.24 6.24 -43.64
C PRO A 4 2.68 5.08 -42.74
N ARG A 5 3.03 5.38 -41.49
CA ARG A 5 3.27 4.33 -40.48
C ARG A 5 1.94 3.63 -40.18
N PRO A 6 1.89 2.29 -40.18
CA PRO A 6 0.69 1.57 -39.77
C PRO A 6 0.40 1.92 -38.31
N LYS A 7 -0.85 2.33 -38.03
CA LYS A 7 -1.35 2.45 -36.67
C LYS A 7 -1.50 1.04 -36.12
N GLU A 8 -0.45 0.53 -35.48
CA GLU A 8 -0.58 -0.62 -34.58
C GLU A 8 -1.62 -0.25 -33.53
N GLY A 9 -2.77 -0.94 -33.59
CA GLY A 9 -3.81 -0.83 -32.58
C GLY A 9 -3.21 -1.17 -31.23
N ARG A 10 -3.07 -0.16 -30.37
CA ARG A 10 -2.75 -0.36 -28.96
C ARG A 10 -4.01 -0.81 -28.24
N ASP A 11 -4.43 -2.04 -28.47
CA ASP A 11 -5.20 -2.84 -27.50
C ASP A 11 -4.21 -3.50 -26.52
N GLY A 12 -3.33 -2.69 -25.95
CA GLY A 12 -2.47 -3.09 -24.83
C GLY A 12 -2.93 -2.31 -23.62
N GLY A 13 -3.98 -2.78 -22.96
CA GLY A 13 -4.46 -2.17 -21.72
C GLY A 13 -3.32 -2.10 -20.71
N CYS A 14 -2.97 -0.89 -20.27
CA CYS A 14 -2.03 -0.73 -19.17
C CYS A 14 -2.70 -1.25 -17.89
N GLU A 15 -2.17 -2.33 -17.34
CA GLU A 15 -2.57 -2.79 -16.01
C GLU A 15 -2.01 -1.81 -14.96
N VAL A 16 -2.90 -1.12 -14.26
CA VAL A 16 -2.53 -0.27 -13.14
C VAL A 16 -2.33 -1.17 -11.93
N ILE A 17 -1.06 -1.44 -11.60
CA ILE A 17 -0.71 -2.26 -10.44
C ILE A 17 -0.80 -1.40 -9.19
N ASP A 18 -1.55 -1.91 -8.21
CA ASP A 18 -1.50 -1.36 -6.86
C ASP A 18 -0.22 -1.79 -6.17
N PHE A 19 0.74 -0.87 -6.08
CA PHE A 19 2.04 -1.16 -5.49
C PHE A 19 1.95 -1.54 -4.01
N ASP A 20 1.00 -0.97 -3.26
CA ASP A 20 0.87 -1.27 -1.83
C ASP A 20 0.37 -2.71 -1.62
N VAL A 21 -0.61 -3.14 -2.42
CA VAL A 21 -1.09 -4.53 -2.41
C VAL A 21 0.01 -5.49 -2.84
N ALA A 22 0.69 -5.20 -3.95
CA ALA A 22 1.79 -6.03 -4.45
C ALA A 22 2.95 -6.14 -3.44
N LEU A 23 3.26 -5.06 -2.73
CA LEU A 23 4.28 -5.04 -1.67
C LEU A 23 3.88 -5.94 -0.49
N LEU A 24 2.62 -5.90 -0.08
CA LEU A 24 2.12 -6.71 1.01
C LEU A 24 2.06 -8.20 0.61
N ASP A 25 1.65 -8.51 -0.61
CA ASP A 25 1.57 -9.88 -1.13
C ASP A 25 2.95 -10.50 -1.41
N ALA A 26 3.98 -9.68 -1.65
CA ALA A 26 5.36 -10.15 -1.75
C ALA A 26 5.98 -10.53 -0.40
N CYS A 27 5.33 -10.22 0.73
CA CYS A 27 5.81 -10.63 2.05
C CYS A 27 5.53 -12.12 2.30
N ALA A 28 6.39 -12.78 3.10
CA ALA A 28 6.12 -14.13 3.57
C ALA A 28 4.76 -14.19 4.30
N PRO A 29 4.01 -15.31 4.23
CA PRO A 29 2.67 -15.39 4.81
C PRO A 29 2.59 -15.02 6.29
N ASP A 30 3.58 -15.42 7.08
CA ASP A 30 3.66 -15.11 8.51
C ASP A 30 3.87 -13.61 8.74
N VAL A 31 4.84 -13.02 8.02
CA VAL A 31 5.13 -11.58 8.07
C VAL A 31 3.92 -10.75 7.64
N ARG A 32 3.21 -11.17 6.59
CA ARG A 32 1.98 -10.51 6.14
C ARG A 32 0.90 -10.57 7.22
N SER A 33 0.75 -11.71 7.87
CA SER A 33 -0.23 -11.90 8.95
C SER A 33 0.09 -11.00 10.14
N ASP A 34 1.36 -10.95 10.55
CA ASP A 34 1.83 -10.07 11.63
C ASP A 34 1.60 -8.59 11.31
N LEU A 35 1.91 -8.15 10.09
CA LEU A 35 1.66 -6.78 9.63
C LEU A 35 0.18 -6.41 9.65
N LEU A 36 -0.71 -7.35 9.28
CA LEU A 36 -2.15 -7.13 9.32
C LEU A 36 -2.68 -7.07 10.76
N ILE A 37 -2.10 -7.85 11.68
CA ILE A 37 -2.40 -7.78 13.11
C ILE A 37 -1.95 -6.44 13.68
N GLU A 38 -0.70 -6.03 13.42
CA GLU A 38 -0.15 -4.75 13.85
C GLU A 38 -0.99 -3.58 13.32
N ALA A 39 -1.34 -3.59 12.03
CA ALA A 39 -2.19 -2.57 11.43
C ALA A 39 -3.57 -2.50 12.07
N ARG A 40 -4.17 -3.62 12.48
CA ARG A 40 -5.44 -3.66 13.22
C ARG A 40 -5.30 -3.06 14.61
N LEU A 41 -4.24 -3.41 15.34
CA LEU A 41 -3.97 -2.84 16.66
C LEU A 41 -3.82 -1.31 16.59
N LEU A 42 -3.07 -0.82 15.60
CA LEU A 42 -2.93 0.62 15.37
C LEU A 42 -4.26 1.27 14.97
N ALA A 43 -5.03 0.63 14.10
CA ALA A 43 -6.35 1.11 13.69
C ALA A 43 -7.28 1.27 14.89
N ASP A 44 -7.34 0.27 15.77
CA ASP A 44 -8.24 0.29 16.93
C ASP A 44 -7.87 1.40 17.93
N VAL A 45 -6.60 1.81 17.99
CA VAL A 45 -6.12 2.90 18.87
C VAL A 45 -6.26 4.28 18.24
N PHE A 46 -5.87 4.43 16.98
CA PHE A 46 -5.70 5.75 16.34
C PHE A 46 -6.77 6.10 15.31
N ALA A 47 -7.56 5.12 14.86
CA ALA A 47 -8.65 5.28 13.90
C ALA A 47 -9.91 4.54 14.39
N PRO A 48 -10.52 4.97 15.52
CA PRO A 48 -11.69 4.31 16.07
C PRO A 48 -12.83 4.29 15.05
N GLY A 49 -13.47 3.13 14.88
CA GLY A 49 -14.47 2.90 13.84
C GLY A 49 -13.89 2.55 12.46
N ARG A 50 -12.57 2.40 12.35
CA ARG A 50 -11.86 2.01 11.11
C ARG A 50 -12.14 2.93 9.93
N ASP A 51 -12.25 4.24 10.19
CA ASP A 51 -12.45 5.24 9.16
C ASP A 51 -11.35 5.15 8.08
N PRO A 52 -11.71 4.87 6.80
CA PRO A 52 -10.75 4.74 5.70
C PRO A 52 -9.85 5.97 5.52
N VAL A 53 -10.35 7.16 5.84
CA VAL A 53 -9.59 8.41 5.70
C VAL A 53 -8.50 8.49 6.77
N ALA A 54 -8.83 8.19 8.03
CA ALA A 54 -7.87 8.13 9.13
C ALA A 54 -6.78 7.08 8.86
N LEU A 55 -7.16 5.87 8.44
CA LEU A 55 -6.23 4.78 8.11
C LEU A 55 -5.27 5.17 6.97
N THR A 56 -5.78 5.82 5.94
CA THR A 56 -4.96 6.31 4.83
C THR A 56 -3.95 7.37 5.28
N ARG A 57 -4.37 8.31 6.14
CA ARG A 57 -3.49 9.34 6.71
C ARG A 57 -2.37 8.73 7.55
N MET A 58 -2.68 7.74 8.39
CA MET A 58 -1.69 7.02 9.18
C MET A 58 -0.66 6.33 8.28
N ALA A 59 -1.12 5.64 7.23
CA ALA A 59 -0.24 5.00 6.26
C ALA A 59 0.68 6.02 5.54
N THR A 60 0.14 7.18 5.17
CA THR A 60 0.94 8.26 4.58
C THR A 60 2.02 8.74 5.54
N GLN A 61 1.69 8.96 6.82
CA GLN A 61 2.66 9.41 7.82
C GLN A 61 3.77 8.37 8.07
N LEU A 62 3.41 7.10 8.21
CA LEU A 62 4.37 6.00 8.39
C LEU A 62 5.32 5.84 7.20
N SER A 63 4.80 5.95 5.98
CA SER A 63 5.62 5.80 4.76
C SER A 63 6.43 7.05 4.41
N ALA A 64 5.99 8.23 4.82
CA ALA A 64 6.69 9.51 4.60
C ALA A 64 7.90 9.68 5.52
N GLY A 65 7.85 9.13 6.73
CA GLY A 65 8.97 8.97 7.67
C GLY A 65 9.88 10.18 7.85
N GLU A 66 9.64 10.96 8.91
CA GLU A 66 10.78 11.51 9.67
C GLU A 66 11.54 10.32 10.29
N ARG A 67 12.87 10.45 10.39
CA ARG A 67 13.85 9.36 10.51
C ARG A 67 13.81 8.64 11.86
N ASP A 68 12.74 7.91 12.14
CA ASP A 68 12.76 7.00 13.27
C ASP A 68 13.67 5.81 12.93
N ALA A 69 14.81 5.74 13.61
CA ALA A 69 15.79 4.66 13.44
C ALA A 69 15.28 3.34 14.05
N GLU A 70 14.29 3.41 14.95
CA GLU A 70 13.72 2.28 15.65
C GLU A 70 12.78 1.48 14.74
N LEU A 71 11.93 2.17 13.96
CA LEU A 71 11.12 1.57 12.91
C LEU A 71 11.87 1.59 11.57
N GLY A 72 12.54 0.49 11.24
CA GLY A 72 13.21 0.35 9.95
C GLY A 72 12.29 0.74 8.77
N ARG A 73 12.76 1.60 7.86
CA ARG A 73 11.97 2.13 6.73
C ARG A 73 11.21 1.07 5.92
N ALA A 74 11.78 -0.13 5.78
CA ALA A 74 11.15 -1.24 5.09
C ALA A 74 9.89 -1.74 5.84
N HIS A 75 9.97 -1.84 7.17
CA HIS A 75 8.82 -2.21 8.02
C HIS A 75 7.73 -1.15 7.94
N ALA A 76 8.08 0.13 8.13
CA ALA A 76 7.14 1.24 8.06
C ALA A 76 6.35 1.29 6.73
N ARG A 77 7.03 1.00 5.60
CA ARG A 77 6.38 0.91 4.28
C ARG A 77 5.43 -0.29 4.17
N ARG A 78 5.82 -1.45 4.69
CA ARG A 78 4.95 -2.65 4.68
C ARG A 78 3.74 -2.46 5.59
N LEU A 79 3.94 -1.84 6.75
CA LEU A 79 2.86 -1.51 7.68
C LEU A 79 1.89 -0.46 7.09
N ALA A 80 2.42 0.55 6.41
CA ALA A 80 1.60 1.50 5.66
C ALA A 80 0.77 0.80 4.58
N ALA A 81 1.34 -0.18 3.86
CA ALA A 81 0.58 -0.99 2.90
C ALA A 81 -0.54 -1.80 3.57
N ALA A 82 -0.28 -2.41 4.73
CA ALA A 82 -1.29 -3.12 5.52
C ALA A 82 -2.44 -2.19 5.98
N LEU A 83 -2.14 -0.98 6.43
CA LEU A 83 -3.14 0.03 6.80
C LEU A 83 -3.99 0.48 5.60
N LYS A 84 -3.38 0.71 4.43
CA LYS A 84 -4.12 1.02 3.20
C LYS A 84 -5.01 -0.14 2.75
N ARG A 85 -4.59 -1.38 2.97
CA ARG A 85 -5.41 -2.56 2.71
C ARG A 85 -6.64 -2.57 3.63
N LEU A 86 -6.46 -2.36 4.93
CA LEU A 86 -7.57 -2.27 5.89
C LEU A 86 -8.55 -1.14 5.54
N ALA A 87 -8.06 0.00 5.07
CA ALA A 87 -8.89 1.13 4.64
C ALA A 87 -9.79 0.80 3.44
N ARG A 88 -9.40 -0.17 2.60
CA ARG A 88 -10.21 -0.63 1.45
C ARG A 88 -11.22 -1.70 1.81
N ASP A 89 -10.90 -2.49 2.82
CA ASP A 89 -11.73 -3.59 3.31
C ASP A 89 -12.78 -3.12 4.34
N SER A 90 -12.75 -1.84 4.76
CA SER A 90 -13.68 -1.21 5.71
C SER A 90 -14.73 -0.38 4.98
#